data_AF-A0A844S8A5-F1
#
_entry.id   AF-A0A844S8A5-F1
#
_cell.length_a   1.000
_cell.length_b   1.000
_cell.length_c   1.000
_cell.angle_alpha   90.00
_cell.angle_beta   90.00
_cell.angle_gamma   90.00
#
_symmetry.space_group_name_H-M   'P 1'
#
loop_
_entity.id
_entity.type
_entity.pdbx_description
1 polymer ?
#
loop_
_entity_poly.entity_id
_entity_poly.type
_entity_poly.pdbx_seq_one_letter_code
_entity_poly.pdbx_strand_id
1 'polypeptide(L)' 'MAITRKPLEIPPEAARQFVADMKAYHAEQDDIRRDRIAVATRHMLLDHMPAGTKLRVSEVKELFELMR' A
#
# COMPACT_ATOMS: atom_id res chain seq x y z
N MET A 1 -13.30 -18.69 20.95
CA MET A 1 -12.70 -19.16 19.68
C MET A 1 -11.66 -18.16 19.24
N ALA A 2 -10.38 -18.44 19.46
CA ALA A 2 -9.28 -17.58 19.02
C ALA A 2 -9.01 -17.86 17.55
N ILE A 3 -9.30 -16.89 16.68
CA ILE A 3 -9.07 -17.02 15.25
C ILE A 3 -7.56 -16.84 15.04
N THR A 4 -6.82 -17.94 15.02
CA THR A 4 -5.40 -18.00 14.66
C THR A 4 -5.26 -17.64 13.18
N ARG A 5 -5.24 -16.35 12.88
CA ARG A 5 -4.86 -15.86 11.56
C ARG A 5 -3.33 -15.90 11.54
N LYS A 6 -2.74 -16.86 10.80
CA LYS A 6 -1.32 -16.76 10.40
C LYS A 6 -1.17 -15.37 9.79
N PRO A 7 -0.41 -14.45 10.42
CA PRO A 7 -0.28 -13.12 9.87
C PRO A 7 0.41 -13.29 8.52
N LEU A 8 -0.29 -12.91 7.45
CA LEU A 8 0.36 -12.57 6.19
C LEU A 8 1.58 -11.73 6.56
N GLU A 9 2.76 -12.12 6.09
CA GLU A 9 4.08 -11.62 6.49
C GLU A 9 4.33 -10.13 6.15
N ILE A 10 3.26 -9.36 5.97
CA ILE A 10 3.29 -7.91 5.89
C ILE A 10 3.43 -7.40 7.33
N PRO A 11 4.54 -6.73 7.68
CA PRO A 11 4.68 -6.19 9.03
C PRO A 11 3.53 -5.23 9.34
N PRO A 12 3.03 -5.21 10.59
CA PRO A 12 1.91 -4.34 10.97
C PRO A 12 2.23 -2.85 10.76
N GLU A 13 3.51 -2.49 10.74
CA GLU A 13 4.00 -1.15 10.39
C GLU A 13 3.74 -0.82 8.91
N ALA A 14 4.03 -1.76 8.01
CA ALA A 14 3.72 -1.62 6.59
C ALA A 14 2.21 -1.50 6.34
N ALA A 15 1.39 -2.29 7.04
CA ALA A 15 -0.07 -2.17 6.94
C ALA A 15 -0.57 -0.79 7.42
N ARG A 16 0.00 -0.26 8.51
CA ARG A 16 -0.36 1.08 9.03
C ARG A 16 0.05 2.19 8.06
N GLN A 17 1.26 2.09 7.51
CA GLN A 17 1.77 3.06 6.54
C GLN A 17 0.94 3.03 5.25
N PHE A 18 0.57 1.84 4.76
CA PHE A 18 -0.34 1.69 3.61
C PHE A 18 -1.68 2.40 3.83
N VAL A 19 -2.29 2.24 5.01
CA VAL A 19 -3.56 2.92 5.33
C VAL A 19 -3.38 4.43 5.47
N ALA A 20 -2.24 4.90 5.99
CA ALA A 20 -1.93 6.32 6.06
C ALA A 20 -1.75 6.93 4.66
N ASP A 21 -1.00 6.26 3.79
CA ASP A 21 -0.80 6.64 2.39
C ASP A 21 -2.11 6.61 1.61
N MET A 22 -2.97 5.60 1.83
CA MET A 22 -4.29 5.53 1.21
C MET A 22 -5.15 6.75 1.58
N LYS A 23 -5.17 7.13 2.86
CA LYS A 23 -5.89 8.33 3.31
C LYS A 23 -5.32 9.62 2.71
N ALA A 24 -3.99 9.72 2.63
CA ALA A 24 -3.32 10.84 2.00
C ALA A 24 -3.63 10.91 0.50
N TYR A 25 -3.64 9.76 -0.19
CA TYR A 25 -3.97 9.66 -1.62
C TYR A 25 -5.40 10.14 -1.92
N HIS A 26 -6.38 9.75 -1.09
CA HIS A 26 -7.76 10.18 -1.22
C HIS A 26 -7.97 11.65 -0.85
N ALA A 27 -7.24 12.16 0.14
CA ALA A 27 -7.32 13.57 0.55
C ALA A 27 -6.64 14.52 -0.44
N GLU A 28 -5.59 14.06 -1.10
CA GLU A 28 -4.83 14.84 -2.06
C GLU A 28 -5.60 14.93 -3.39
N GLN A 29 -5.64 16.12 -4.01
CA GLN A 29 -6.27 16.33 -5.32
C GLN A 29 -5.24 16.44 -6.45
N ASP A 30 -3.99 16.72 -6.12
CA ASP A 30 -2.88 16.82 -7.07
C ASP A 30 -2.39 15.44 -7.54
N ASP A 31 -2.47 15.19 -8.84
CA ASP A 31 -1.98 13.97 -9.48
C ASP A 31 -0.51 13.68 -9.20
N ILE A 32 0.34 14.71 -9.15
CA ILE A 32 1.77 14.59 -8.87
C ILE A 32 2.01 14.09 -7.44
N ARG A 33 1.24 14.58 -6.47
CA ARG A 33 1.39 14.19 -5.07
C ARG A 33 0.80 12.79 -4.84
N ARG A 34 -0.33 12.49 -5.48
CA ARG A 34 -0.90 11.13 -5.53
C ARG A 34 0.09 10.11 -6.09
N ASP A 35 0.84 10.46 -7.14
CA ASP A 35 1.87 9.60 -7.70
C ASP A 35 3.01 9.36 -6.71
N ARG A 36 3.47 10.41 -6.02
CA ARG A 36 4.50 10.27 -4.97
C ARG A 36 4.06 9.33 -3.84
N ILE A 37 2.82 9.43 -3.39
CA ILE A 37 2.26 8.56 -2.35
C ILE A 37 2.24 7.10 -2.85
N ALA A 38 1.71 6.87 -4.06
CA ALA A 38 1.68 5.53 -4.65
C ALA A 38 3.09 4.94 -4.86
N VAL A 39 4.08 5.76 -5.23
CA VAL A 39 5.48 5.35 -5.36
C VAL A 39 6.08 4.98 -3.99
N ALA A 40 5.82 5.77 -2.96
CA ALA A 40 6.30 5.50 -1.59
C ALA A 40 5.72 4.18 -1.06
N THR A 41 4.41 3.98 -1.18
CA THR A 41 3.74 2.74 -0.78
C THR A 41 4.23 1.54 -1.60
N ARG A 42 4.45 1.72 -2.91
CA ARG A 42 5.02 0.68 -3.77
C ARG A 42 6.40 0.24 -3.28
N HIS A 43 7.28 1.20 -2.96
CA HIS A 43 8.63 0.88 -2.50
C HIS A 43 8.60 0.08 -1.20
N MET A 44 7.75 0.47 -0.26
CA MET A 44 7.57 -0.26 0.99
C MET A 44 6.97 -1.65 0.78
N LEU A 45 5.97 -1.80 -0.10
CA LEU A 45 5.40 -3.12 -0.43
C LEU A 45 6.43 -4.02 -1.12
N LEU A 46 7.26 -3.47 -1.99
CA LEU A 46 8.35 -4.21 -2.64
C LEU A 46 9.44 -4.64 -1.65
N ASP A 47 9.71 -3.85 -0.62
CA ASP A 47 10.67 -4.18 0.45
C ASP A 47 10.23 -5.43 1.25
N HIS A 48 8.91 -5.59 1.42
CA HIS A 48 8.34 -6.71 2.17
C HIS A 48 7.87 -7.89 1.32
N MET A 49 7.83 -7.75 0.00
CA MET A 49 7.43 -8.83 -0.90
C MET A 49 8.65 -9.64 -1.38
N PRO A 50 8.51 -10.97 -1.56
CA PRO A 50 9.59 -11.79 -2.07
C PRO A 50 10.02 -11.32 -3.46
N ALA A 51 11.33 -11.39 -3.72
CA ALA A 51 11.96 -10.95 -4.96
C ALA A 51 11.32 -11.63 -6.18
N GLY A 52 10.46 -10.89 -6.88
CA GLY A 52 9.67 -11.40 -8.00
C GLY A 52 8.33 -10.70 -8.19
N THR A 53 7.81 -10.05 -7.15
CA THR A 53 6.53 -9.33 -7.26
C THR A 53 6.70 -8.03 -8.04
N LYS A 54 6.12 -7.98 -9.24
CA LYS A 54 6.11 -6.78 -10.09
C LYS A 54 4.92 -5.90 -9.72
N LEU A 55 4.99 -5.21 -8.60
CA LEU A 55 3.98 -4.21 -8.26
C LEU A 55 4.21 -2.96 -9.12
N ARG A 56 3.21 -2.50 -9.88
CA ARG A 56 3.27 -1.21 -10.60
C ARG A 56 2.64 -0.10 -9.75
N VAL A 57 3.08 1.14 -9.95
CA VAL A 57 2.48 2.32 -9.29
C VAL A 57 0.99 2.42 -9.65
N SER A 58 0.62 2.10 -10.89
CA SER A 58 -0.77 2.02 -11.33
C SER A 58 -1.60 1.03 -10.50
N GLU A 59 -1.07 -0.16 -10.23
CA GLU A 59 -1.78 -1.15 -9.41
C GLU A 59 -1.94 -0.71 -7.95
N VAL A 60 -0.97 0.04 -7.40
CA VAL A 60 -1.10 0.64 -6.07
C VAL A 60 -2.20 1.70 -6.05
N LYS A 61 -2.29 2.53 -7.09
CA LYS A 61 -3.37 3.51 -7.23
C LYS A 61 -4.73 2.82 -7.35
N GLU A 62 -4.84 1.80 -8.20
CA GLU A 62 -6.07 1.01 -8.34
C GLU A 62 -6.48 0.35 -7.01
N LEU A 63 -5.52 -0.19 -6.24
CA LEU A 63 -5.76 -0.72 -4.89
C LEU A 63 -6.33 0.34 -3.95
N PHE A 64 -5.79 1.56 -3.98
CA PHE A 64 -6.32 2.67 -3.18
C PHE A 64 -7.73 3.09 -3.61
N GLU A 65 -8.04 3.05 -4.91
CA GLU A 65 -9.38 3.33 -5.41
C GLU A 65 -10.39 2.23 -5.05
N LEU A 66 -9.97 0.96 -5.08
CA LEU A 66 -10.80 -0.20 -4.71
C LEU A 66 -11.12 -0.25 -3.21
N MET A 67 -10.27 0.30 -2.34
CA MET A 67 -10.46 0.31 -0.88
C MET A 67 -11.15 1.57 -0.33
N ARG A 68 -11.88 2.32 -1.16
CA ARG A 68 -12.60 3.54 -0.76
C ARG A 68 -13.76 3.28 0.22
#